data_AF-A0A0T6LY66-F1
#
_entry.id   AF-A0A0T6LY66-F1
#
_cell.length_a   1.000
_cell.length_b   1.000
_cell.length_c   1.000
_cell.angle_alpha   90.00
_cell.angle_beta   90.00
_cell.angle_gamma   90.00
#
_symmetry.space_group_name_H-M   'P 1'
#
loop_
_entity.id
_entity.type
_entity.pdbx_description
1 polymer ?
#
loop_
_entity_poly.entity_id
_entity_poly.type
_entity_poly.pdbx_seq_one_letter_code
_entity_poly.pdbx_strand_id
1 'polypeptide(L)'
;MFDPVCPSDLSPIRIGDKWAGMIIRCLEDGPRRFSELRVPLRRVTAKVLTQSLRALERDGLVVRRVRTGGVRHVEYELTPLGRSLLGPLDVACAWAEAHWEQLLDARESASP
;
A
#
# COMPACT_ATOMS: atom_id res chain seq x y z
N MET A 1 -6.82 5.64 -21.61
CA MET A 1 -5.88 5.34 -20.49
C MET A 1 -4.64 6.26 -20.51
N PHE A 2 -4.25 6.84 -21.65
CA PHE A 2 -3.46 8.08 -21.71
C PHE A 2 -4.21 9.07 -22.60
N ASP A 3 -5.36 9.53 -22.12
CA ASP A 3 -6.21 10.47 -22.85
C ASP A 3 -6.01 11.86 -22.24
N PRO A 4 -5.71 12.92 -23.03
CA PRO A 4 -5.47 14.27 -22.52
C PRO A 4 -6.68 14.90 -21.82
N VAL A 5 -7.88 14.31 -21.93
CA VAL A 5 -9.10 14.73 -21.19
C VAL A 5 -9.28 13.95 -19.89
N CYS A 6 -8.45 12.94 -19.63
CA CYS A 6 -8.45 12.22 -18.37
C CYS A 6 -7.76 13.11 -17.31
N PRO A 7 -8.46 13.56 -16.26
CA PRO A 7 -7.83 14.27 -15.16
C PRO A 7 -6.70 13.37 -14.64
N SER A 8 -5.46 13.81 -14.73
CA SER A 8 -4.29 13.07 -14.23
C SER A 8 -4.41 12.75 -12.74
N ASP A 9 -5.31 13.44 -12.04
CA ASP A 9 -5.70 13.18 -10.65
C ASP A 9 -6.61 11.96 -10.45
N LEU A 10 -7.23 11.43 -11.50
CA LEU A 10 -8.06 10.22 -11.49
C LEU A 10 -7.29 8.94 -11.84
N SER A 11 -5.95 8.97 -11.82
CA SER A 11 -5.18 7.71 -11.89
C SER A 11 -5.61 6.83 -10.71
N PRO A 12 -6.33 5.72 -10.96
CA PRO A 12 -7.02 4.96 -9.91
C PRO A 12 -6.03 4.22 -9.01
N ILE A 13 -4.77 4.06 -9.45
CA ILE A 13 -3.69 3.45 -8.69
C ILE A 13 -2.41 4.23 -9.01
N ARG A 14 -2.08 5.25 -8.21
CA ARG A 14 -0.72 5.80 -8.21
C ARG A 14 0.19 4.78 -7.53
N ILE A 15 0.85 3.94 -8.34
CA ILE A 15 2.02 3.13 -7.92
C ILE A 15 3.24 4.08 -7.73
N GLY A 16 3.05 5.15 -6.95
CA GLY A 16 4.08 6.13 -6.60
C GLY A 16 4.34 6.20 -5.10
N ASP A 17 3.41 5.70 -4.29
CA ASP A 17 3.63 5.51 -2.86
C ASP A 17 4.18 4.11 -2.61
N LYS A 18 5.50 4.02 -2.43
CA LYS A 18 6.21 2.78 -2.08
C LYS A 18 5.59 2.04 -0.88
N TRP A 19 4.82 2.73 -0.04
CA TRP A 19 4.20 2.16 1.15
C TRP A 19 2.80 1.57 0.91
N ALA A 20 2.10 1.97 -0.15
CA ALA A 20 0.72 1.54 -0.41
C ALA A 20 0.60 0.00 -0.47
N GLY A 21 1.45 -0.64 -1.28
CA GLY A 21 1.49 -2.11 -1.38
C GLY A 21 1.81 -2.78 -0.05
N MET A 22 2.79 -2.26 0.70
CA MET A 22 3.14 -2.82 2.02
C MET A 22 2.01 -2.66 3.05
N ILE A 23 1.30 -1.54 3.05
CA ILE A 23 0.13 -1.33 3.92
C ILE A 23 -0.97 -2.31 3.56
N ILE A 24 -1.26 -2.49 2.26
CA ILE A 24 -2.27 -3.44 1.78
C ILE A 24 -1.93 -4.87 2.25
N ARG A 25 -0.66 -5.30 2.08
CA ARG A 25 -0.16 -6.58 2.59
C ARG A 25 -0.33 -6.72 4.11
N CYS A 26 -0.02 -5.68 4.88
CA CYS A 26 -0.19 -5.72 6.33
C CYS A 26 -1.65 -5.89 6.76
N LEU A 27 -2.63 -5.52 5.93
CA LEU A 27 -4.05 -5.58 6.24
C LEU A 27 -4.75 -6.82 5.64
N GLU A 28 -4.00 -7.71 5.00
CA GLU A 28 -4.52 -8.92 4.35
C GLU A 28 -5.27 -9.82 5.34
N ASP A 29 -4.66 -10.10 6.49
CA ASP A 29 -5.21 -10.96 7.55
C ASP A 29 -6.36 -10.34 8.34
N GLY A 30 -6.64 -9.04 8.14
CA GLY A 30 -7.72 -8.35 8.85
C GLY A 30 -7.37 -6.94 9.34
N PRO A 31 -8.28 -6.33 10.13
CA PRO A 31 -8.14 -4.97 10.61
C PRO A 31 -6.94 -4.82 11.57
N ARG A 32 -6.21 -3.71 11.46
CA ARG A 32 -5.07 -3.39 12.34
C ARG A 32 -5.08 -1.95 12.81
N ARG A 33 -4.54 -1.72 14.00
CA ARG A 33 -4.29 -0.38 14.56
C ARG A 33 -3.06 0.26 13.91
N PHE A 34 -3.00 1.59 13.98
CA PHE A 34 -1.83 2.34 13.48
C PHE A 34 -0.51 1.86 14.12
N SER A 35 -0.51 1.58 15.42
CA SER A 35 0.66 1.08 16.14
C SER A 35 1.11 -0.30 15.66
N GLU A 36 0.16 -1.16 15.28
CA GLU A 36 0.46 -2.50 14.76
C GLU A 36 1.05 -2.43 13.36
N LEU A 37 0.54 -1.52 12.52
CA LEU A 37 1.11 -1.25 11.19
C LEU A 37 2.55 -0.71 11.25
N ARG A 38 2.91 0.01 12.32
CA ARG A 38 4.28 0.52 12.50
C ARG A 38 5.32 -0.56 12.80
N VAL A 39 4.90 -1.72 13.32
CA VAL A 39 5.82 -2.82 13.68
C VAL A 39 6.49 -3.45 12.45
N PRO A 40 5.77 -3.83 11.37
CA PRO A 40 6.40 -4.27 10.13
C PRO A 40 6.93 -3.09 9.29
N LEU A 41 6.31 -1.91 9.35
CA LEU A 41 6.68 -0.75 8.54
C LEU A 41 7.71 0.19 9.22
N ARG A 42 8.66 -0.31 10.02
CA ARG A 42 9.53 0.56 10.87
C ARG A 42 10.28 1.66 10.11
N ARG A 43 10.53 1.48 8.82
CA ARG A 43 11.21 2.45 7.95
C ARG A 43 10.32 3.62 7.52
N VAL A 44 8.98 3.52 7.68
CA VAL A 44 8.06 4.61 7.38
C VAL A 44 7.93 5.54 8.58
N THR A 45 8.01 6.84 8.34
CA THR A 45 7.72 7.82 9.40
C THR A 45 6.22 7.82 9.70
N ALA A 46 5.83 8.17 10.93
CA ALA A 46 4.41 8.23 11.30
C ALA A 46 3.62 9.22 10.42
N LYS A 47 4.24 10.33 10.02
CA LYS A 47 3.65 11.32 9.11
C LYS A 47 3.36 10.71 7.74
N VAL A 48 4.33 9.99 7.16
CA VAL A 48 4.16 9.34 5.86
C VAL A 48 3.13 8.23 5.94
N LEU A 49 3.15 7.36 6.96
CA LEU A 49 2.13 6.33 7.13
C LEU A 49 0.71 6.91 7.22
N THR A 50 0.56 8.03 7.91
CA THR A 50 -0.74 8.74 7.99
C THR A 50 -1.17 9.28 6.63
N GLN A 51 -0.24 9.84 5.85
CA GLN A 51 -0.53 10.34 4.50
C GLN A 51 -0.92 9.19 3.56
N SER A 52 -0.19 8.07 3.59
CA SER A 52 -0.48 6.87 2.81
C SER A 52 -1.84 6.26 3.16
N LEU A 53 -2.16 6.10 4.45
CA LEU A 53 -3.47 5.59 4.88
C LEU A 53 -4.61 6.51 4.45
N ARG A 54 -4.44 7.83 4.52
CA ARG A 54 -5.44 8.80 4.03
C ARG A 54 -5.60 8.76 2.51
N ALA A 55 -4.53 8.48 1.76
CA ALA A 55 -4.62 8.29 0.32
C ALA A 55 -5.40 7.01 0.00
N LEU A 56 -5.04 5.88 0.62
CA LEU A 56 -5.76 4.61 0.47
C LEU A 56 -7.24 4.71 0.90
N GLU A 57 -7.56 5.51 1.91
CA GLU A 57 -8.94 5.79 2.32
C GLU A 57 -9.71 6.62 1.29
N ARG A 58 -9.09 7.67 0.73
CA ARG A 58 -9.67 8.46 -0.36
C ARG A 58 -9.89 7.63 -1.63
N ASP A 59 -8.97 6.73 -1.93
CA ASP A 59 -9.02 5.86 -3.10
C ASP A 59 -9.99 4.66 -2.89
N GLY A 60 -10.61 4.55 -1.71
CA GLY A 60 -11.59 3.51 -1.40
C GLY A 60 -11.00 2.12 -1.17
N LEU A 61 -9.68 2.02 -0.97
CA LEU A 61 -8.95 0.76 -0.75
C LEU A 61 -8.92 0.35 0.71
N VAL A 62 -8.90 1.33 1.62
CA VAL A 62 -8.90 1.13 3.07
C VAL A 62 -10.07 1.86 3.69
N VAL A 63 -10.69 1.28 4.72
CA VAL A 63 -11.66 1.95 5.57
C VAL A 63 -11.08 2.14 6.97
N ARG A 64 -11.28 3.33 7.53
CA ARG A 64 -10.93 3.65 8.91
C ARG A 64 -12.15 3.48 9.81
N ARG A 65 -12.09 2.59 10.79
CA ARG A 65 -13.18 2.31 11.74
C ARG A 65 -12.80 2.69 13.16
N VAL A 66 -13.72 3.34 13.87
CA VAL A 66 -13.60 3.57 15.33
C VAL A 66 -14.28 2.40 16.02
N ARG A 67 -13.52 1.61 16.79
CA ARG A 67 -14.08 0.49 17.56
C ARG A 67 -14.52 0.96 18.95
N THR A 68 -15.74 0.59 19.32
CA THR A 68 -16.38 0.89 20.60
C THR A 68 -16.87 -0.43 21.20
N GLY A 69 -16.52 -0.71 22.46
CA GLY A 69 -16.76 -2.02 23.10
C GLY A 69 -15.62 -2.50 24.01
N GLY A 70 -14.66 -1.60 24.31
CA GLY A 70 -13.47 -1.81 25.13
C GLY A 70 -12.72 -0.48 25.22
N VAL A 71 -11.38 -0.51 25.19
CA VAL A 71 -10.60 0.73 25.00
C VAL A 71 -10.86 1.28 23.60
N ARG A 72 -11.42 2.49 23.52
CA ARG A 72 -11.72 3.17 22.26
C ARG A 72 -10.43 3.33 21.44
N HIS A 73 -10.43 2.76 20.24
CA HIS A 73 -9.30 2.86 19.32
C HIS A 73 -9.74 2.89 17.86
N VAL A 74 -8.77 3.10 16.97
CA VAL A 74 -8.97 3.21 15.53
C VAL A 74 -8.28 2.03 14.86
N GLU A 75 -9.00 1.38 13.96
CA GLU A 75 -8.49 0.33 13.09
C GLU A 75 -8.62 0.73 11.62
N TYR A 76 -7.73 0.17 10.81
CA TYR A 76 -7.75 0.25 9.36
C TYR A 76 -7.98 -1.14 8.81
N GLU A 77 -8.80 -1.25 7.77
CA GLU A 77 -9.19 -2.53 7.17
C GLU A 77 -9.30 -2.39 5.66
N LEU A 78 -8.95 -3.43 4.90
CA LEU A 78 -9.17 -3.43 3.46
C LEU A 78 -10.65 -3.45 3.13
N THR A 79 -11.06 -2.64 2.17
CA THR A 79 -12.35 -2.77 1.49
C THR A 79 -12.32 -3.98 0.54
N PRO A 80 -13.47 -4.42 -0.02
CA PRO A 80 -13.47 -5.42 -1.09
C PRO A 80 -12.58 -5.01 -2.28
N LEU A 81 -12.58 -3.72 -2.65
CA LEU A 81 -11.70 -3.19 -3.68
C LEU A 81 -10.22 -3.29 -3.26
N GLY A 82 -9.88 -2.89 -2.03
CA GLY A 82 -8.53 -3.04 -1.49
C GLY A 82 -8.03 -4.49 -1.48
N ARG A 83 -8.90 -5.45 -1.14
CA ARG A 83 -8.56 -6.89 -1.20
C ARG A 83 -8.30 -7.37 -2.62
N SER A 84 -9.03 -6.86 -3.61
CA SER A 84 -8.80 -7.24 -5.01
C SER A 84 -7.41 -6.86 -5.54
N LEU A 85 -6.70 -5.93 -4.89
CA LEU A 85 -5.31 -5.57 -5.23
C LEU A 85 -4.27 -6.57 -4.75
N LEU A 86 -4.61 -7.50 -3.84
CA LEU A 86 -3.66 -8.52 -3.36
C LEU A 86 -3.17 -9.41 -4.51
N GLY A 87 -4.07 -9.88 -5.38
CA GLY A 87 -3.70 -10.71 -6.53
C GLY A 87 -2.72 -10.02 -7.51
N PRO A 88 -3.00 -8.79 -7.98
CA PRO A 88 -2.04 -8.02 -8.77
C PRO A 88 -0.69 -7.79 -8.06
N LEU A 89 -0.71 -7.55 -6.75
CA LEU A 89 0.52 -7.43 -5.96
C LEU A 89 1.29 -8.75 -5.89
N ASP A 90 0.62 -9.90 -5.76
CA ASP A 90 1.24 -11.22 -5.79
C ASP A 90 1.96 -11.47 -7.12
N VAL A 91 1.29 -11.18 -8.24
CA VAL A 91 1.87 -11.33 -9.58
C VAL A 91 3.11 -10.43 -9.75
N ALA A 92 3.02 -9.18 -9.30
CA ALA A 92 4.15 -8.26 -9.37
C ALA A 92 5.33 -8.70 -8.47
N CYS A 93 5.04 -9.19 -7.26
CA CYS A 93 6.05 -9.75 -6.36
C CYS A 93 6.73 -10.99 -6.96
N ALA A 94 5.95 -11.94 -7.48
CA ALA A 94 6.47 -13.14 -8.11
C ALA A 94 7.35 -12.82 -9.32
N TRP A 95 6.95 -11.84 -10.14
CA TRP A 95 7.79 -11.37 -11.25
C TRP A 95 9.09 -10.75 -10.73
N ALA A 96 9.03 -9.90 -9.71
CA ALA A 96 10.22 -9.25 -9.15
C ALA A 96 11.19 -10.26 -8.52
N GLU A 97 10.67 -11.29 -7.85
CA GLU A 97 11.47 -12.39 -7.30
C GLU A 97 12.16 -13.19 -8.41
N ALA A 98 11.44 -13.54 -9.48
CA ALA A 98 11.99 -14.27 -10.62
C ALA A 98 13.07 -13.49 -11.40
N HIS A 99 13.07 -12.17 -11.30
CA HIS A 99 14.02 -11.30 -12.03
C HIS A 99 14.94 -10.52 -11.08
N TRP A 100 15.05 -10.95 -9.82
CA TRP A 100 15.77 -10.19 -8.79
C TRP A 100 17.25 -10.01 -9.12
N GLU A 101 17.92 -11.06 -9.57
CA GLU A 101 19.33 -11.02 -9.98
C GLU A 101 19.55 -10.06 -11.15
N GLN A 102 18.71 -10.16 -12.20
CA GLN A 102 18.77 -9.28 -13.36
C GLN A 102 18.56 -7.80 -12.97
N LEU A 103 17.69 -7.52 -12.00
CA LEU A 103 17.47 -6.18 -11.47
C LEU A 103 18.66 -5.65 -10.65
N LEU A 104 19.36 -6.52 -9.91
CA LEU A 104 20.57 -6.14 -9.18
C LEU A 104 21.72 -5.84 -10.13
N ASP A 105 21.96 -6.74 -11.09
CA ASP A 105 23.00 -6.56 -12.11
C ASP A 105 22.81 -5.25 -12.89
N ALA A 106 21.56 -4.96 -13.28
CA ALA A 106 21.21 -3.71 -13.97
C ALA A 106 21.43 -2.46 -13.10
N ARG A 107 21.31 -2.55 -11.77
CA ARG A 107 21.55 -1.44 -10.86
C ARG A 107 23.03 -1.20 -10.61
N GLU A 108 23.80 -2.28 -10.45
CA GLU A 108 25.25 -2.19 -10.26
C GLU A 108 25.93 -1.65 -11.52
N SER A 109 25.53 -2.12 -12.70
CA SER A 109 26.04 -1.62 -13.99
C SER A 109 25.62 -0.19 -14.33
N ALA A 110 24.52 0.31 -13.75
CA ALA A 110 24.06 1.69 -13.91
C ALA A 110 24.63 2.66 -12.86
N SER A 111 25.39 2.18 -11.89
CA SER A 111 26.00 3.01 -10.84
C SER A 111 27.47 3.29 -11.22
N PRO A 112 27.83 4.51 -11.65
CA PRO A 112 29.22 4.89 -11.92
C PRO A 112 30.08 4.99 -10.65
#